data_AF-A0A956FGE0-F1
#
_entry.id   AF-A0A956FGE0-F1
#
_cell.length_a   1.000
_cell.length_b   1.000
_cell.length_c   1.000
_cell.angle_alpha   90.00
_cell.angle_beta   90.00
_cell.angle_gamma   90.00
#
_symmetry.space_group_name_H-M   'P 1'
#
loop_
_entity.id
_entity.type
_entity.pdbx_description
1 polymer ?
#
loop_
_entity_poly.entity_id
_entity_poly.type
_entity_poly.pdbx_seq_one_letter_code
_entity_poly.pdbx_strand_id
1 'polypeptide(L)'
;MSMSPQRHLRLSLAVVALFLAMGLWLEAMLGLRSQGLLADELRRELLRLGHAHGALLGVLNLGLAWALERLCTPPAWAGRIRIAALVGALLVGLGFVGGGLWHGPTDPGPLVLAVPAGALMLVSSLVAVVLLRPAEPPSQ
;
A
#
# COMPACT_ATOMS: atom_id res chain seq x y z
N MET A 1 -11.77 -15.49 -6.79
CA MET A 1 -10.34 -15.76 -6.55
C MET A 1 -10.01 -15.46 -5.09
N SER A 2 -9.50 -16.41 -4.32
CA SER A 2 -8.96 -16.16 -2.98
C SER A 2 -7.43 -16.06 -3.05
N MET A 3 -6.85 -15.08 -2.34
CA MET A 3 -5.39 -14.96 -2.23
C MET A 3 -4.88 -15.83 -1.07
N SER A 4 -3.90 -16.69 -1.34
CA SER A 4 -3.25 -17.50 -0.32
C SER A 4 -2.38 -16.64 0.63
N PRO A 5 -2.16 -17.08 1.89
CA PRO A 5 -1.30 -16.36 2.83
C PRO A 5 0.12 -16.13 2.29
N GLN A 6 0.74 -17.16 1.72
CA GLN A 6 2.11 -17.09 1.20
C GLN A 6 2.22 -16.11 0.03
N ARG A 7 1.21 -16.08 -0.85
CA ARG A 7 1.18 -15.12 -1.96
C ARG A 7 1.02 -13.69 -1.47
N HIS A 8 0.13 -13.47 -0.50
CA HIS A 8 -0.05 -12.16 0.13
C HIS A 8 1.23 -11.66 0.79
N LEU A 9 1.91 -12.52 1.57
CA LEU A 9 3.17 -12.17 2.22
C LEU A 9 4.28 -11.80 1.22
N ARG A 10 4.50 -12.63 0.18
CA ARG A 10 5.49 -12.35 -0.87
C ARG A 10 5.21 -11.05 -1.61
N LEU A 11 3.95 -10.80 -1.95
CA LEU A 11 3.56 -9.55 -2.62
C LEU A 11 3.71 -8.35 -1.71
N SER A 12 3.38 -8.47 -0.43
CA SER A 12 3.57 -7.41 0.56
C SER A 12 5.05 -7.04 0.72
N LEU A 13 5.94 -8.04 0.76
CA LEU A 13 7.39 -7.82 0.74
C LEU A 13 7.85 -7.14 -0.56
N ALA A 14 7.32 -7.55 -1.71
CA ALA A 14 7.63 -6.91 -2.98
C ALA A 14 7.17 -5.45 -3.03
N VAL A 15 6.00 -5.13 -2.46
CA VAL A 15 5.52 -3.75 -2.31
C VAL A 15 6.45 -2.94 -1.42
N VAL A 16 6.86 -3.46 -0.27
CA VAL A 16 7.84 -2.80 0.61
C VAL A 16 9.15 -2.55 -0.13
N ALA A 17 9.69 -3.57 -0.80
CA ALA A 17 10.94 -3.45 -1.55
C ALA A 17 10.85 -2.41 -2.68
N LEU A 18 9.75 -2.37 -3.42
CA LEU A 18 9.49 -1.38 -4.46
C LEU A 18 9.54 0.05 -3.90
N PHE A 19 8.77 0.31 -2.84
CA PHE A 19 8.72 1.65 -2.29
C PHE A 19 10.02 2.02 -1.56
N LEU A 20 10.71 1.10 -0.90
CA LEU A 20 12.06 1.35 -0.37
C LEU A 20 13.06 1.72 -1.46
N ALA A 21 13.06 0.99 -2.59
CA ALA A 21 13.92 1.31 -3.73
C ALA A 21 13.60 2.71 -4.29
N MET A 22 12.32 3.09 -4.32
CA MET A 22 11.92 4.45 -4.70
C MET A 22 12.42 5.50 -3.70
N GLY A 23 12.38 5.22 -2.39
CA GLY A 23 12.94 6.10 -1.36
C GLY A 23 14.43 6.34 -1.54
N LEU A 24 15.18 5.26 -1.75
CA LEU A 24 16.61 5.32 -2.04
C LEU A 24 16.89 6.17 -3.30
N TRP A 25 16.07 6.01 -4.34
CA TRP A 25 16.17 6.82 -5.55
C TRP A 25 15.89 8.32 -5.28
N LEU A 26 14.87 8.64 -4.49
CA LEU A 26 14.56 10.03 -4.10
C LEU A 26 15.69 10.66 -3.28
N GLU A 27 16.23 9.94 -2.30
CA GLU A 27 17.37 10.38 -1.50
C GLU A 27 18.62 10.60 -2.36
N ALA A 28 18.90 9.71 -3.32
CA ALA A 28 19.99 9.89 -4.26
C ALA A 28 19.83 11.15 -5.10
N MET A 29 18.63 11.41 -5.63
CA MET A 29 18.34 12.62 -6.42
C MET A 29 18.55 13.91 -5.61
N LEU A 30 18.10 13.91 -4.34
CA LEU A 30 18.30 15.04 -3.42
C LEU A 30 19.77 15.22 -3.02
N GLY A 31 20.45 14.13 -2.65
CA GLY A 31 21.83 14.14 -2.17
C GLY A 31 22.85 14.51 -3.25
N LEU A 32 22.61 14.07 -4.49
CA LEU A 32 23.43 14.42 -5.66
C LEU A 32 23.08 15.79 -6.25
N ARG A 33 22.12 16.51 -5.66
CA ARG A 33 21.60 17.80 -6.15
C ARG A 33 21.16 17.76 -7.62
N SER A 34 20.65 16.61 -8.06
CA SER A 34 20.11 16.45 -9.40
C SER A 34 18.76 17.13 -9.46
N GLN A 35 18.72 18.33 -10.03
CA GLN A 35 17.47 19.12 -10.07
C GLN A 35 16.40 18.52 -10.99
N GLY A 36 16.75 17.61 -11.90
CA GLY A 36 15.87 17.07 -12.97
C GLY A 36 14.39 16.88 -12.60
N LEU A 37 14.01 15.66 -12.19
CA LEU A 37 12.59 15.36 -11.90
C LEU A 37 12.10 15.95 -10.56
N LEU A 38 13.00 16.43 -9.69
CA LEU A 38 12.64 16.90 -8.34
C LEU A 38 12.70 18.43 -8.19
N ALA A 39 12.96 19.20 -9.25
CA ALA A 39 12.89 20.66 -9.22
C ALA A 39 11.47 21.14 -8.95
N ASP A 40 10.49 20.49 -9.58
CA ASP A 40 9.07 20.76 -9.37
C ASP A 40 8.65 20.37 -7.94
N GLU A 41 8.07 21.33 -7.22
CA GLU A 41 7.74 21.15 -5.80
C GLU A 41 6.59 20.18 -5.58
N LEU A 42 5.54 20.28 -6.41
CA LEU A 42 4.35 19.43 -6.33
C LEU A 42 4.73 17.98 -6.65
N ARG A 43 5.51 17.77 -7.71
CA ARG A 43 6.03 16.45 -8.07
C ARG A 43 6.89 15.86 -6.95
N ARG A 44 7.81 16.65 -6.40
CA ARG A 44 8.69 16.22 -5.31
C ARG A 44 7.88 15.84 -4.07
N GLU A 45 6.84 16.60 -3.73
CA GLU A 45 5.94 16.29 -2.62
C GLU A 45 5.16 15.00 -2.86
N LEU A 46 4.52 14.86 -4.02
CA LEU A 46 3.70 13.69 -4.34
C LEU A 46 4.53 12.40 -4.44
N LEU A 47 5.75 12.46 -4.97
CA LEU A 47 6.66 11.31 -4.96
C LEU A 47 7.07 10.91 -3.53
N ARG A 48 7.32 11.88 -2.64
CA ARG A 48 7.60 11.61 -1.22
C ARG A 48 6.38 11.00 -0.53
N LEU A 49 5.18 11.53 -0.76
CA LEU A 49 3.94 10.97 -0.24
C LEU A 49 3.72 9.54 -0.71
N GLY A 50 3.92 9.28 -2.01
CA GLY A 50 3.81 7.95 -2.61
C GLY A 50 4.82 6.96 -2.03
N HIS A 51 6.07 7.38 -1.84
CA HIS A 51 7.10 6.57 -1.17
C HIS A 51 6.71 6.24 0.27
N ALA A 52 6.43 7.26 1.07
CA ALA A 52 6.18 7.10 2.50
C ALA A 52 4.95 6.23 2.76
N HIS A 53 3.83 6.54 2.10
CA HIS A 53 2.60 5.76 2.28
C HIS A 53 2.72 4.37 1.64
N GLY A 54 3.33 4.24 0.47
CA GLY A 54 3.52 2.94 -0.16
C GLY A 54 4.37 1.99 0.70
N ALA A 55 5.48 2.48 1.27
CA ALA A 55 6.32 1.69 2.17
C ALA A 55 5.60 1.33 3.47
N LEU A 56 4.98 2.33 4.13
CA LEU A 56 4.23 2.12 5.37
C LEU A 56 3.08 1.12 5.20
N LEU A 57 2.30 1.26 4.13
CA LEU A 57 1.15 0.39 3.86
C LEU A 57 1.59 -1.00 3.38
N GLY A 58 2.75 -1.12 2.73
CA GLY A 58 3.40 -2.41 2.49
C GLY A 58 3.75 -3.13 3.80
N VAL A 59 4.36 -2.41 4.76
CA VAL A 59 4.67 -2.96 6.10
C VAL A 59 3.39 -3.31 6.86
N LEU A 60 2.37 -2.46 6.80
CA LEU A 60 1.04 -2.74 7.36
C LEU A 60 0.47 -4.06 6.81
N ASN A 61 0.65 -4.34 5.51
CA ASN A 61 0.21 -5.60 4.93
C ASN A 61 0.98 -6.82 5.48
N LEU A 62 2.27 -6.68 5.84
CA LEU A 62 3.00 -7.72 6.56
C LEU A 62 2.40 -7.96 7.95
N GLY A 63 2.11 -6.89 8.69
CA GLY A 63 1.42 -6.97 9.98
C GLY A 63 0.03 -7.58 9.86
N LEU A 64 -0.69 -7.27 8.78
CA LEU A 64 -2.01 -7.83 8.49
C LEU A 64 -1.93 -9.32 8.16
N ALA A 65 -0.91 -9.77 7.43
CA ALA A 65 -0.68 -11.19 7.18
C ALA A 65 -0.54 -11.97 8.51
N TRP A 66 0.26 -11.43 9.44
CA TRP A 66 0.39 -11.98 10.78
C TRP A 66 -0.92 -11.94 11.59
N ALA A 67 -1.63 -10.80 11.58
CA ALA A 67 -2.88 -10.64 12.31
C ALA A 67 -3.97 -11.62 11.84
N LEU A 68 -4.12 -11.81 10.53
CA LEU A 68 -5.09 -12.74 9.95
C LEU A 68 -4.87 -14.19 10.40
N GLU A 69 -3.61 -14.60 10.53
CA GLU A 69 -3.24 -15.93 11.03
C GLU A 69 -3.45 -16.03 12.55
N ARG A 70 -2.97 -15.03 13.31
CA ARG A 70 -3.02 -15.04 14.78
C ARG A 70 -4.45 -14.95 15.32
N LEU A 71 -5.34 -14.27 14.61
CA LEU A 71 -6.74 -14.11 14.98
C LEU A 71 -7.65 -15.19 14.36
N CYS A 72 -7.08 -16.19 13.67
CA CYS A 72 -7.83 -17.26 13.00
C CYS A 72 -9.00 -16.71 12.15
N THR A 73 -8.76 -15.66 11.37
CA THR A 73 -9.81 -14.99 10.60
C THR A 73 -10.49 -15.98 9.65
N PRO A 74 -11.83 -16.00 9.56
CA PRO A 74 -12.57 -16.97 8.76
C PRO A 74 -12.08 -17.05 7.31
N PRO A 75 -11.82 -18.25 6.76
CA PRO A 75 -11.29 -18.42 5.41
C PRO A 75 -12.12 -17.74 4.32
N ALA A 76 -13.44 -17.68 4.51
CA ALA A 76 -14.38 -17.02 3.60
C ALA A 76 -14.09 -15.52 3.41
N TRP A 77 -13.52 -14.86 4.42
CA TRP A 77 -13.20 -13.43 4.40
C TRP A 77 -11.71 -13.15 4.24
N ALA A 78 -10.84 -13.99 4.81
CA ALA A 78 -9.41 -13.75 4.84
C ALA A 78 -8.82 -13.51 3.43
N GLY A 79 -9.26 -14.26 2.41
CA GLY A 79 -8.82 -14.05 1.03
C GLY A 79 -9.21 -12.67 0.45
N ARG A 80 -10.40 -12.17 0.77
CA ARG A 80 -10.90 -10.86 0.32
C ARG A 80 -10.15 -9.72 1.00
N ILE A 81 -9.92 -9.85 2.31
CA ILE A 81 -9.18 -8.88 3.11
C ILE A 81 -7.75 -8.72 2.59
N ARG A 82 -7.06 -9.84 2.29
CA ARG A 82 -5.70 -9.81 1.71
C ARG A 82 -5.64 -9.04 0.39
N ILE A 83 -6.58 -9.32 -0.52
CA ILE A 83 -6.65 -8.63 -1.82
C ILE A 83 -6.95 -7.15 -1.62
N ALA A 84 -7.96 -6.83 -0.82
CA ALA A 84 -8.39 -5.45 -0.59
C ALA A 84 -7.28 -4.60 0.05
N ALA A 85 -6.59 -5.13 1.06
CA ALA A 85 -5.48 -4.44 1.71
C ALA A 85 -4.26 -4.25 0.80
N LEU A 86 -3.90 -5.26 0.00
CA LEU A 86 -2.76 -5.16 -0.90
C LEU A 86 -3.05 -4.19 -2.06
N VAL A 87 -4.22 -4.31 -2.69
CA VAL A 87 -4.65 -3.40 -3.75
C VAL A 87 -4.80 -1.99 -3.20
N GLY A 88 -5.37 -1.83 -2.01
CA GLY A 88 -5.50 -0.52 -1.37
C GLY A 88 -4.16 0.16 -1.12
N ALA A 89 -3.15 -0.58 -0.64
CA ALA A 89 -1.80 -0.06 -0.46
C ALA A 89 -1.16 0.38 -1.78
N LEU A 90 -1.31 -0.42 -2.84
CA LEU A 90 -0.82 -0.08 -4.17
C LEU A 90 -1.53 1.15 -4.76
N LEU A 91 -2.85 1.25 -4.63
CA LEU A 91 -3.62 2.40 -5.12
C LEU A 91 -3.22 3.71 -4.41
N VAL A 92 -2.96 3.66 -3.10
CA VAL A 92 -2.46 4.84 -2.37
C VAL A 92 -1.05 5.23 -2.83
N GLY A 93 -0.10 4.29 -2.77
CA GLY A 93 1.29 4.59 -3.11
C GLY A 93 1.46 4.99 -4.58
N LEU A 94 0.91 4.21 -5.50
CA LEU A 94 0.99 4.48 -6.94
C LEU A 94 0.09 5.63 -7.38
N GLY A 95 -1.02 5.90 -6.67
CA GLY A 95 -1.88 7.05 -6.94
C GLY A 95 -1.15 8.37 -6.70
N PHE A 96 -0.42 8.49 -5.59
CA PHE A 96 0.45 9.65 -5.35
C PHE A 96 1.59 9.72 -6.36
N VAL A 97 2.29 8.61 -6.64
CA VAL A 97 3.39 8.60 -7.62
C VAL A 97 2.90 9.02 -9.01
N GLY A 98 1.84 8.39 -9.51
CA GLY A 98 1.24 8.71 -10.80
C GLY A 98 0.70 10.14 -10.85
N GLY A 99 0.07 10.58 -9.76
CA GLY A 99 -0.40 11.96 -9.59
C GLY A 99 0.73 12.98 -9.60
N GLY A 100 1.96 12.62 -9.21
CA GLY A 100 3.14 13.47 -9.29
C GLY A 100 3.92 13.35 -10.60
N LEU A 101 3.80 12.25 -11.34
CA LEU A 101 4.50 12.08 -12.62
C LEU A 101 3.76 12.73 -13.80
N TRP A 102 2.43 12.70 -13.78
CA TRP A 102 1.55 13.30 -14.79
C TRP A 102 0.58 14.29 -14.14
N HIS A 103 0.99 15.55 -13.99
CA HIS A 103 0.22 16.59 -13.30
C HIS A 103 0.12 17.88 -14.12
N GLY A 104 -0.82 18.75 -13.73
CA GLY A 104 -0.92 20.10 -14.26
C GLY A 104 0.06 21.06 -13.56
N PRO A 105 0.04 22.36 -13.89
CA PRO A 105 0.96 23.34 -13.30
C PRO A 105 0.81 23.47 -11.78
N THR A 106 -0.41 23.33 -11.25
CA THR A 106 -0.71 23.51 -9.82
C THR A 106 -1.51 22.36 -9.20
N ASP A 107 -2.11 21.50 -10.03
CA ASP A 107 -2.99 20.43 -9.58
C ASP A 107 -2.35 19.05 -9.79
N PRO A 108 -2.54 18.11 -8.86
CA PRO A 108 -2.09 16.73 -9.02
C PRO A 108 -2.78 16.07 -10.22
N GLY A 109 -2.09 15.08 -10.79
CA GLY A 109 -2.66 14.25 -11.85
C GLY A 109 -3.92 13.49 -11.43
N PRO A 110 -4.79 13.13 -12.40
CA PRO A 110 -6.04 12.40 -12.11
C PRO A 110 -5.82 11.05 -11.42
N LEU A 111 -4.63 10.45 -11.54
CA LEU A 111 -4.28 9.21 -10.84
C LEU A 111 -4.30 9.35 -9.31
N VAL A 112 -4.19 10.58 -8.76
CA VAL A 112 -4.32 10.81 -7.32
C VAL A 112 -5.71 10.43 -6.80
N LEU A 113 -6.74 10.40 -7.65
CA LEU A 113 -8.10 10.00 -7.28
C LEU A 113 -8.20 8.51 -6.89
N ALA A 114 -7.19 7.71 -7.23
CA ALA A 114 -7.07 6.33 -6.75
C ALA A 114 -6.76 6.24 -5.24
N VAL A 115 -6.12 7.27 -4.67
CA VAL A 115 -5.73 7.32 -3.26
C VAL A 115 -6.91 7.14 -2.30
N PRO A 116 -7.99 7.94 -2.37
CA PRO A 116 -9.14 7.76 -1.46
C PRO A 116 -9.79 6.39 -1.61
N ALA A 117 -9.89 5.86 -2.84
CA ALA A 117 -10.41 4.50 -3.06
C ALA A 117 -9.53 3.44 -2.37
N GLY A 118 -8.21 3.53 -2.53
CA GLY A 118 -7.27 2.63 -1.88
C GLY A 118 -7.28 2.73 -0.34
N ALA A 119 -7.37 3.95 0.19
CA ALA A 119 -7.48 4.19 1.62
C ALA A 119 -8.75 3.56 2.20
N LEU A 120 -9.91 3.71 1.53
CA LEU A 120 -11.15 3.09 1.96
C LEU A 120 -11.08 1.56 1.96
N MET A 121 -10.40 0.95 0.97
CA MET A 121 -10.19 -0.49 0.93
C MET A 121 -9.32 -0.99 2.10
N LEU A 122 -8.28 -0.24 2.46
CA LEU A 122 -7.42 -0.54 3.61
C LEU A 122 -8.17 -0.41 4.93
N VAL A 123 -8.88 0.70 5.14
CA VAL A 123 -9.70 0.91 6.35
C VAL A 123 -10.74 -0.21 6.48
N SER A 124 -11.44 -0.54 5.40
CA SER A 124 -12.43 -1.62 5.38
C SER A 124 -11.80 -2.98 5.72
N SER A 125 -10.58 -3.23 5.25
CA SER A 125 -9.83 -4.46 5.53
C SER A 125 -9.49 -4.58 7.02
N LEU A 126 -8.99 -3.49 7.63
CA LEU A 126 -8.66 -3.46 9.05
C LEU A 126 -9.92 -3.60 9.93
N VAL A 127 -10.97 -2.86 9.59
CA VAL A 127 -12.27 -2.94 10.28
C VAL A 127 -12.83 -4.36 10.19
N ALA A 128 -12.76 -5.01 9.02
CA ALA A 128 -13.19 -6.40 8.88
C ALA A 128 -12.41 -7.34 9.81
N VAL A 129 -11.09 -7.20 9.93
CA VAL A 129 -10.28 -8.02 10.86
C VAL A 129 -10.69 -7.79 12.31
N VAL A 130 -11.01 -6.55 12.70
CA VAL A 130 -11.47 -6.22 14.06
C VAL A 130 -12.85 -6.82 14.36
N LEU A 131 -13.76 -6.83 13.38
CA LEU A 131 -15.15 -7.23 13.58
C LEU A 131 -15.39 -8.74 13.41
N LEU A 132 -14.56 -9.44 12.64
CA LEU A 132 -14.72 -10.87 12.40
C LEU A 132 -14.25 -11.68 13.61
N ARG A 133 -15.11 -12.59 14.07
CA ARG A 133 -14.78 -13.53 15.14
C ARG A 133 -13.84 -14.63 14.62
N PRO A 134 -12.94 -15.16 15.48
CA PRO A 134 -12.12 -16.32 15.14
C PRO A 134 -13.01 -17.49 14.68
N ALA A 135 -12.55 -18.24 13.68
CA ALA A 135 -13.19 -19.51 13.34
C ALA A 135 -13.02 -20.49 14.53
N GLU A 136 -14.07 -21.23 14.87
CA GLU A 136 -13.94 -22.30 15.88
C GLU A 136 -12.90 -23.32 15.40
N PRO A 137 -11.97 -23.74 16.28
CA PRO A 137 -11.06 -24.82 15.94
C PRO A 137 -11.87 -26.10 15.68
N PRO A 138 -11.43 -26.96 14.73
CA PRO A 138 -12.11 -28.23 14.49
C PRO A 138 -12.17 -29.05 15.80
N SER A 139 -13.35 -29.56 16.15
CA SER A 139 -13.52 -30.51 17.24
C SER A 139 -12.67 -31.75 16.94
N GLN A 140 -11.74 -32.07 17.85
CA GLN A 140 -10.91 -33.27 17.78
C GLN A 140 -11.75 -34.55 17.88
#